data_AF-A0A4Y2XCM2-F1
#
_entry.id   AF-A0A4Y2XCM2-F1
#
_cell.length_a   1.000
_cell.length_b   1.000
_cell.length_c   1.000
_cell.angle_alpha   90.00
_cell.angle_beta   90.00
_cell.angle_gamma   90.00
#
_symmetry.space_group_name_H-M   'P 1'
#
loop_
_entity.id
_entity.type
_entity.pdbx_description
1 polymer ?
#
loop_
_entity_poly.entity_id
_entity_poly.type
_entity_poly.pdbx_seq_one_letter_code
_entity_poly.pdbx_strand_id
1 'polypeptide(L)'
;MKVTSITEREFITSIISKSKRLDGRNLADGRTLDIKFRKEWGGCIVYLGNTAVLSQVSAEITEPKASSPTEGALHVNFEISPMSAPDVNLSRSSNEFV
;
A
#
# COMPACT_ATOMS: atom_id res chain seq x y z
N MET A 1 10.34 -13.53 -9.64
CA MET A 1 9.42 -14.67 -9.44
C MET A 1 9.87 -15.46 -8.23
N LYS A 2 9.32 -15.15 -7.04
CA LYS A 2 9.63 -15.92 -5.83
C LYS A 2 9.02 -17.32 -5.96
N VAL A 3 9.83 -18.30 -6.33
CA VAL A 3 9.44 -19.72 -6.32
C VAL A 3 9.25 -20.10 -4.84
N THR A 4 8.00 -20.11 -4.39
CA THR A 4 7.65 -20.54 -3.04
C THR A 4 7.84 -22.05 -2.98
N SER A 5 8.50 -22.56 -1.94
CA SER A 5 8.69 -24.00 -1.79
C SER A 5 7.33 -24.69 -1.63
N ILE A 6 7.17 -25.88 -2.21
CA ILE A 6 5.94 -26.68 -2.11
C ILE A 6 5.59 -26.92 -0.62
N THR A 7 6.61 -27.17 0.21
CA THR A 7 6.46 -27.37 1.66
C THR A 7 5.94 -26.12 2.36
N GLU A 8 6.38 -24.92 1.98
CA GLU A 8 5.89 -23.67 2.57
C GLU A 8 4.41 -23.46 2.26
N ARG A 9 4.01 -23.73 1.02
CA ARG A 9 2.62 -23.63 0.58
C ARG A 9 1.72 -24.63 1.31
N GLU A 10 2.13 -25.89 1.39
CA GLU A 10 1.40 -26.95 2.10
C GLU A 10 1.29 -26.64 3.59
N PHE A 11 2.39 -26.16 4.20
CA PHE A 11 2.41 -25.73 5.58
C PHE A 11 1.38 -24.63 5.82
N ILE A 12 1.40 -23.53 5.06
CA ILE A 12 0.44 -22.42 5.19
C ILE A 12 -1.00 -22.92 5.06
N THR A 13 -1.26 -23.80 4.09
CA THR A 13 -2.60 -24.37 3.88
C THR A 13 -3.06 -25.19 5.11
N SER A 14 -2.16 -25.94 5.73
CA SER A 14 -2.45 -26.77 6.92
C SER A 14 -2.71 -25.98 8.21
N ILE A 15 -2.16 -24.76 8.34
CA ILE A 15 -2.38 -23.90 9.53
C ILE A 15 -3.70 -23.12 9.37
N ILE A 16 -4.03 -22.70 8.15
CA ILE A 16 -5.28 -22.03 7.84
C ILE A 16 -6.48 -22.95 8.13
N SER A 17 -6.39 -24.24 7.80
CA SER A 17 -7.45 -25.21 8.14
C SER A 17 -7.67 -25.36 9.64
N LYS A 18 -6.66 -25.01 10.46
CA LYS A 18 -6.74 -24.98 11.93
C LYS A 18 -7.13 -23.60 12.47
N SER A 19 -7.57 -22.68 11.62
CA SER A 19 -7.92 -21.29 11.96
C SER A 19 -6.78 -20.52 12.65
N LYS A 20 -5.53 -20.82 12.28
CA LYS A 20 -4.33 -20.16 12.81
C LYS A 20 -3.58 -19.40 11.73
N ARG A 21 -3.02 -18.26 12.10
CA ARG A 21 -2.13 -17.44 11.27
C ARG A 21 -0.67 -17.68 11.64
N LEU A 22 0.24 -17.42 10.69
CA LEU A 22 1.68 -17.57 10.89
C LEU A 22 2.24 -16.68 12.01
N ASP A 23 1.66 -15.49 12.18
CA ASP A 23 2.07 -14.48 13.15
C ASP A 23 1.28 -14.54 14.47
N GLY A 24 0.48 -15.58 14.68
CA GLY A 24 -0.24 -15.83 15.94
C GLY A 24 -1.44 -14.93 16.20
N ARG A 25 -1.75 -13.99 15.30
CA ARG A 25 -2.92 -13.10 15.41
C ARG A 25 -4.23 -13.86 15.18
N ASN A 26 -5.34 -13.33 15.69
CA ASN A 26 -6.66 -13.86 15.38
C ASN A 26 -7.06 -13.54 13.91
N LEU A 27 -8.09 -14.21 13.39
CA LEU A 27 -8.54 -14.01 12.00
C LEU A 27 -9.07 -12.60 11.73
N ALA A 28 -9.65 -11.95 12.76
CA ALA A 28 -10.20 -10.60 12.68
C ALA A 28 -9.18 -9.50 13.04
N ASP A 29 -8.00 -9.85 13.55
CA ASP A 29 -7.07 -8.86 14.08
C ASP A 29 -6.22 -8.22 12.97
N GLY A 30 -6.21 -6.89 12.96
CA GLY A 30 -5.33 -6.08 12.11
C GLY A 30 -3.85 -6.25 12.49
N ARG A 31 -2.95 -5.78 11.62
CA ARG A 31 -1.54 -5.58 12.01
C ARG A 31 -1.46 -4.29 12.83
N THR A 32 -0.43 -4.16 13.67
CA THR A 32 -0.18 -2.92 14.40
C THR A 32 -0.06 -1.74 13.44
N LEU A 33 -0.84 -0.70 13.71
CA LEU A 33 -0.85 0.55 12.95
C LEU A 33 0.00 1.58 13.69
N ASP A 34 0.97 2.18 13.00
CA ASP A 34 1.80 3.27 13.51
C ASP A 34 1.81 4.41 12.49
N ILE A 35 1.48 5.63 12.93
CA ILE A 35 1.32 6.81 12.08
C ILE A 35 2.32 7.86 12.55
N LYS A 36 3.27 8.20 11.68
CA LYS A 36 4.30 9.20 11.92
C LYS A 36 4.09 10.41 11.02
N PHE A 37 3.85 11.56 11.64
CA PHE A 37 3.76 12.83 10.93
C PHE A 37 5.16 13.38 10.65
N ARG A 38 5.37 13.93 9.46
CA ARG A 38 6.63 14.60 9.10
C ARG A 38 6.66 16.01 9.69
N LYS A 39 7.84 16.63 9.71
CA LYS A 39 8.02 18.03 10.13
C LYS A 39 7.30 19.00 9.19
N GLU A 40 7.17 18.63 7.92
CA GLU A 40 6.49 19.41 6.89
C GLU A 40 4.99 19.10 6.90
N TRP A 41 4.18 20.14 6.62
CA TRP A 41 2.74 19.99 6.48
C TRP A 41 2.37 19.09 5.29
N GLY A 42 1.27 18.36 5.43
CA GLY A 42 0.75 17.50 4.37
C GLY A 42 1.52 16.19 4.16
N GLY A 43 2.54 15.89 4.97
CA GLY A 43 3.33 14.66 4.87
C GLY A 43 3.13 13.68 6.03
N CYS A 44 2.85 12.41 5.74
CA CYS A 44 2.80 11.36 6.76
C CYS A 44 3.40 10.04 6.25
N ILE A 45 3.94 9.25 7.19
CA ILE A 45 4.40 7.88 6.97
C ILE A 45 3.55 6.97 7.84
N VAL A 46 2.90 6.00 7.21
CA VAL A 46 2.04 5.02 7.89
C VAL A 46 2.67 3.65 7.78
N TYR A 47 2.78 2.96 8.91
CA TYR A 47 3.26 1.60 9.02
C TYR A 47 2.10 0.68 9.42
N LEU A 48 1.94 -0.40 8.68
CA LEU A 48 1.03 -1.50 8.97
C LEU A 48 1.86 -2.78 9.13
N GLY A 49 2.38 -2.99 10.35
CA GLY A 49 3.48 -3.94 10.58
C GLY A 49 4.70 -3.60 9.73
N ASN A 50 5.13 -4.53 8.88
CA ASN A 50 6.30 -4.34 8.01
C ASN A 50 5.98 -3.63 6.67
N THR A 51 4.74 -3.22 6.44
CA THR A 51 4.36 -2.47 5.23
C THR A 51 4.39 -0.98 5.56
N ALA A 52 5.15 -0.20 4.80
CA ALA A 52 5.25 1.25 4.98
C ALA A 52 4.73 1.98 3.74
N VAL A 53 4.00 3.07 3.96
CA VAL A 53 3.49 3.96 2.90
C VAL A 53 3.82 5.40 3.26
N LEU A 54 4.34 6.16 2.29
CA LEU A 54 4.55 7.61 2.39
C LEU A 54 3.43 8.31 1.62
N SER A 55 2.81 9.31 2.25
CA SER A 55 1.84 10.20 1.61
C SER A 55 2.29 11.64 1.73
N GLN A 56 2.12 12.40 0.65
CA GLN A 56 2.38 13.83 0.60
C GLN A 56 1.21 14.51 -0.12
N VAL A 57 0.68 15.56 0.47
CA VAL A 57 -0.35 16.41 -0.11
C VAL A 57 0.26 17.76 -0.46
N SER A 58 -0.02 18.23 -1.66
CA SER A 58 0.28 19.59 -2.13
C SER A 58 -0.99 20.20 -2.71
N ALA A 59 -1.06 21.53 -2.70
CA ALA A 59 -2.16 22.29 -3.27
C ALA A 59 -1.60 23.46 -4.08
N GLU A 60 -2.18 23.70 -5.24
CA GLU A 60 -1.82 24.80 -6.14
C GLU A 60 -3.09 25.47 -6.67
N ILE A 61 -2.97 26.75 -7.04
CA ILE A 61 -4.06 27.51 -7.66
C ILE A 61 -3.92 27.34 -9.17
N THR A 62 -4.91 26.71 -9.78
CA THR A 62 -4.98 26.46 -11.22
C THR A 62 -6.33 26.89 -11.79
N GLU A 63 -6.39 27.12 -13.10
CA GLU A 63 -7.63 27.45 -13.78
C GLU A 63 -8.58 26.23 -13.73
N PRO A 64 -9.86 26.42 -13.33
CA PRO A 64 -10.81 25.32 -13.24
C PRO A 64 -11.10 24.74 -14.62
N LYS A 65 -11.49 23.46 -14.64
CA LYS A 65 -11.86 22.79 -15.90
C LYS A 65 -13.08 23.48 -16.49
N ALA A 66 -13.09 23.67 -17.82
CA ALA A 66 -14.22 24.27 -18.53
C ALA A 66 -15.55 23.51 -18.32
N SER A 67 -15.49 22.21 -18.01
CA SER A 67 -16.68 21.41 -17.67
C SER A 67 -17.29 21.72 -16.31
N SER A 68 -16.48 22.23 -15.35
CA SER A 68 -16.85 22.42 -13.95
C SER A 68 -16.16 23.67 -13.38
N PRO A 69 -16.63 24.88 -13.73
CA PRO A 69 -15.95 26.14 -13.40
C PRO A 69 -16.05 26.54 -11.93
N THR A 70 -16.97 25.94 -11.15
CA THR A 70 -17.24 26.29 -9.75
C THR A 70 -16.56 25.36 -8.73
N GLU A 71 -15.84 24.34 -9.19
CA GLU A 71 -15.25 23.30 -8.34
C GLU A 71 -13.74 23.16 -8.58
N GLY A 72 -13.01 22.79 -7.52
CA GLY A 72 -11.58 22.48 -7.60
C GLY A 72 -11.32 21.05 -8.08
N ALA A 73 -10.11 20.79 -8.56
CA ALA A 73 -9.68 19.46 -8.96
C ALA A 73 -8.91 18.77 -7.83
N LEU A 74 -9.24 17.49 -7.56
CA LEU A 74 -8.44 16.61 -6.72
C LEU A 74 -7.76 15.57 -7.61
N HIS A 75 -6.44 15.43 -7.46
CA HIS A 75 -5.67 14.40 -8.12
C HIS A 75 -5.03 13.48 -7.08
N VAL A 76 -5.34 12.19 -7.15
CA VAL A 76 -4.74 11.17 -6.28
C VAL A 76 -3.88 10.28 -7.16
N ASN A 77 -2.58 10.29 -6.89
CA ASN A 77 -1.62 9.43 -7.57
C ASN A 77 -1.06 8.40 -6.58
N PHE A 78 -0.86 7.17 -7.05
CA PHE A 78 -0.26 6.10 -6.29
C PHE A 78 0.88 5.49 -7.10
N GLU A 79 2.07 5.48 -6.50
CA GLU A 79 3.28 4.95 -7.13
C GLU A 79 3.88 3.87 -6.24
N ILE A 80 4.29 2.76 -6.87
CA ILE A 80 5.02 1.69 -6.19
C ILE A 80 6.51 1.91 -6.50
N SER A 81 7.29 2.20 -5.47
CA SER A 81 8.74 2.31 -5.61
C SER A 81 9.33 0.95 -5.98
N PRO A 82 10.37 0.86 -6.84
CA PRO A 82 11.14 -0.36 -7.06
C PRO A 82 11.79 -0.91 -5.79
N MET A 83 11.97 -0.07 -4.77
CA MET A 83 12.45 -0.49 -3.45
C MET A 83 11.41 -1.35 -2.70
N SER A 84 10.15 -1.34 -3.11
CA SER A 84 9.05 -2.02 -2.42
C SER A 84 9.13 -3.55 -2.56
N ALA A 85 9.57 -4.05 -3.71
CA ALA A 85 9.79 -5.47 -3.93
C ALA A 85 10.74 -5.72 -5.13
N PRO A 86 11.53 -6.81 -5.11
CA PRO A 86 12.50 -7.10 -6.17
C PRO A 86 11.88 -7.39 -7.55
N ASP A 87 10.60 -7.76 -7.59
CA ASP A 87 9.88 -8.06 -8.83
C ASP A 87 9.15 -6.82 -9.41
N VAL A 88 9.12 -5.69 -8.70
CA VAL A 88 8.45 -4.46 -9.15
C VAL A 88 9.34 -3.75 -10.16
N ASN A 89 8.93 -3.79 -11.43
CA ASN A 89 9.54 -3.04 -12.52
C ASN A 89 8.66 -1.84 -12.89
N LEU A 90 9.24 -0.63 -12.92
CA LEU A 90 8.56 0.64 -13.25
C LEU A 90 7.83 0.63 -14.61
N SER A 91 8.20 -0.27 -15.54
CA SER A 91 7.63 -0.33 -16.89
C SER A 91 6.32 -1.13 -17.00
N ARG A 92 5.87 -1.79 -15.92
CA ARG A 92 4.70 -2.69 -15.92
C ARG A 92 3.54 -2.19 -15.04
N SER A 93 3.29 -0.89 -15.06
CA SER A 93 2.30 -0.25 -14.17
C SER A 93 0.83 -0.45 -14.55
N SER A 94 0.47 -1.31 -15.52
CA SER A 94 -0.89 -1.24 -16.09
C SER A 94 -1.93 -2.24 -15.56
N ASN A 95 -1.61 -3.45 -15.08
CA ASN A 95 -2.66 -4.47 -14.87
C ASN A 95 -2.59 -5.34 -13.60
N GLU A 96 -1.60 -5.20 -12.71
CA GLU A 96 -1.50 -6.06 -11.50
C GLU A 96 -2.07 -5.43 -10.23
N PHE A 97 -2.63 -4.21 -10.32
CA PHE A 97 -2.94 -3.40 -9.13
C PHE A 97 -4.35 -2.78 -9.13
N VAL A 98 -5.29 -3.39 -9.87
CA VAL A 98 -6.74 -3.19 -9.70
C VAL A 98 -7.32 -4.40 -8.98
#